data_AF-X1F2C9-F1
#
_entry.id   AF-X1F2C9-F1
#
_cell.length_a   1.000
_cell.length_b   1.000
_cell.length_c   1.000
_cell.angle_alpha   90.00
_cell.angle_beta   90.00
_cell.angle_gamma   90.00
#
_symmetry.space_group_name_H-M   'P 1'
#
loop_
_entity.id
_entity.type
_entity.pdbx_description
1 polymer ?
#
loop_
_entity_poly.entity_id
_entity_poly.type
_entity_poly.pdbx_seq_one_letter_code
_entity_poly.pdbx_strand_id
1 'polypeptide(L)' 'MPQPGQKGMTFHADFVDGIEKFRNEHSEFGFVSNPEAMRYAWNFFVFEHEREKGDKILTKLKRF' A
#
# COMPACT_ATOMS: atom_id res chain seq x y z
N MET A 1 -13.36 -13.87 17.02
CA MET A 1 -13.01 -12.76 17.95
C MET A 1 -11.67 -12.18 17.50
N PRO A 2 -11.45 -10.86 17.59
CA PRO A 2 -10.16 -10.23 17.26
C PRO A 2 -9.05 -10.81 18.14
N GLN A 3 -7.86 -11.06 17.58
CA GLN A 3 -6.74 -11.59 18.36
C GLN A 3 -6.11 -10.47 19.22
N PRO A 4 -5.58 -10.79 20.42
CA PRO A 4 -4.82 -9.83 21.20
C PRO A 4 -3.69 -9.20 20.36
N GLY A 5 -3.64 -7.86 20.29
CA GLY A 5 -2.67 -7.11 19.47
C GLY A 5 -3.18 -6.69 18.08
N GLN A 6 -4.37 -7.15 17.68
CA GLN A 6 -5.01 -6.72 16.44
C GLN A 6 -5.55 -5.30 16.60
N LYS A 7 -4.83 -4.31 16.06
CA LYS A 7 -5.26 -2.91 16.04
C LYS A 7 -6.19 -2.67 14.85
N GLY A 8 -7.43 -2.29 15.13
CA GLY A 8 -8.35 -1.79 14.12
C GLY A 8 -7.96 -0.37 13.69
N MET A 9 -8.18 -0.05 12.43
CA MET A 9 -8.09 1.31 11.92
C MET A 9 -9.46 1.71 11.37
N THR A 10 -9.90 2.91 11.69
CA THR A 10 -11.10 3.51 11.12
C THR A 10 -10.71 4.39 9.94
N PHE A 11 -11.44 4.24 8.84
CA PHE A 11 -11.26 5.02 7.62
C PHE A 11 -12.58 5.67 7.21
N HIS A 12 -12.52 6.70 6.38
CA HIS A 12 -13.71 7.27 5.76
C HIS A 12 -14.37 6.26 4.81
N ALA A 13 -15.70 6.32 4.67
CA ALA A 13 -16.44 5.38 3.83
C ALA A 13 -15.94 5.39 2.37
N ASP A 14 -15.74 6.57 1.78
CA ASP A 14 -15.25 6.72 0.40
C ASP A 14 -13.89 6.04 0.16
N PHE A 15 -13.05 5.98 1.21
CA PHE A 15 -11.76 5.30 1.12
C PHE A 15 -11.94 3.78 1.08
N VAL A 16 -12.87 3.24 1.86
CA VAL A 16 -13.22 1.81 1.84
C VAL A 16 -13.81 1.44 0.48
N ASP A 17 -14.72 2.27 -0.06
CA ASP A 17 -15.32 2.07 -1.38
C ASP A 17 -14.25 2.07 -2.49
N GLY A 18 -13.25 2.95 -2.38
CA GLY A 18 -12.11 2.98 -3.29
C GLY A 18 -11.29 1.69 -3.25
N ILE A 19 -11.03 1.12 -2.08
CA ILE A 19 -10.31 -0.15 -1.93
C ILE A 19 -11.12 -1.30 -2.54
N GLU A 20 -12.43 -1.34 -2.28
CA GLU A 20 -13.30 -2.39 -2.82
C GLU A 20 -13.36 -2.33 -4.33
N LYS A 21 -13.52 -1.14 -4.90
CA LYS A 21 -13.48 -0.92 -6.34
C LYS A 21 -12.14 -1.38 -6.93
N PHE A 22 -11.02 -0.94 -6.35
CA PHE A 22 -9.68 -1.36 -6.79
C PHE A 22 -9.52 -2.88 -6.76
N ARG A 23 -9.93 -3.53 -5.66
CA ARG A 23 -9.86 -4.99 -5.51
C ARG A 23 -10.69 -5.71 -6.58
N ASN A 24 -11.88 -5.20 -6.88
CA ASN A 24 -12.79 -5.82 -7.85
C ASN A 24 -12.34 -5.59 -9.30
N GLU A 25 -11.78 -4.41 -9.61
CA GLU A 25 -11.26 -4.08 -10.94
C GLU A 25 -9.95 -4.81 -11.24
N HIS A 26 -9.15 -5.08 -10.20
CA HIS A 26 -7.87 -5.78 -10.32
C HIS A 26 -7.92 -7.22 -9.78
N SER A 27 -8.88 -7.99 -10.28
CA SER A 27 -9.06 -9.40 -9.88
C SER A 27 -7.85 -10.30 -10.17
N GLU A 28 -6.97 -9.89 -11.10
CA GLU A 28 -5.71 -10.57 -11.43
C GLU A 28 -4.75 -10.73 -10.26
N PHE A 29 -4.85 -9.88 -9.25
CA PHE A 29 -4.03 -9.99 -8.05
C PHE A 29 -4.56 -11.02 -7.03
N GLY A 30 -5.77 -11.54 -7.23
CA GLY A 30 -6.33 -12.62 -6.40
C GLY A 30 -6.58 -12.24 -4.94
N PHE A 31 -6.75 -10.95 -4.63
CA PHE A 31 -6.99 -10.47 -3.27
C PHE A 31 -8.31 -11.01 -2.70
N VAL A 32 -8.24 -11.66 -1.54
CA VAL A 32 -9.40 -12.29 -0.89
C VAL A 32 -10.09 -11.32 0.08
N SER A 33 -9.44 -10.22 0.45
CA SER A 33 -9.96 -9.26 1.42
C SER A 33 -9.45 -7.83 1.22
N ASN A 34 -10.20 -6.83 1.72
CA ASN A 34 -9.79 -5.42 1.66
C ASN A 34 -8.46 -5.15 2.41
N PRO A 35 -8.20 -5.74 3.59
CA PRO A 35 -6.91 -5.60 4.25
C PRO A 35 -5.71 -6.09 3.44
N GLU A 36 -5.91 -7.10 2.58
CA GLU A 36 -4.86 -7.64 1.72
C GLU A 36 -4.50 -6.68 0.59
N ALA A 37 -5.52 -6.16 -0.11
CA ALA A 37 -5.35 -5.11 -1.12
C ALA A 37 -4.66 -3.87 -0.53
N MET A 38 -5.05 -3.48 0.68
CA MET A 38 -4.41 -2.37 1.41
C MET A 38 -2.95 -2.63 1.75
N ARG A 39 -2.62 -3.83 2.21
CA ARG A 39 -1.23 -4.20 2.52
C ARG A 39 -0.37 -4.17 1.26
N TYR A 40 -0.89 -4.66 0.15
CA TYR A 40 -0.20 -4.62 -1.14
C TYR A 40 0.09 -3.17 -1.56
N ALA A 41 -0.93 -2.31 -1.58
CA ALA A 41 -0.79 -0.90 -1.95
C ALA A 41 0.21 -0.16 -1.04
N TRP A 42 0.17 -0.42 0.27
CA TRP A 42 1.11 0.16 1.23
C TRP A 42 2.56 -0.27 0.96
N ASN A 43 2.79 -1.57 0.75
CA ASN A 43 4.13 -2.08 0.47
C ASN A 43 4.68 -1.53 -0.84
N PHE A 44 3.84 -1.41 -1.86
CA PHE A 44 4.21 -0.80 -3.14
C PHE A 44 4.58 0.68 -2.97
N PHE A 45 3.77 1.44 -2.22
CA PHE A 45 4.07 2.84 -1.91
C PHE A 45 5.40 3.01 -1.17
N VAL A 46 5.67 2.18 -0.15
CA VAL A 46 6.94 2.21 0.59
C VAL A 46 8.11 1.91 -0.34
N PHE A 47 7.99 0.88 -1.18
CA PHE A 47 9.01 0.51 -2.15
C PHE A 47 9.34 1.67 -3.12
N GLU A 48 8.32 2.28 -3.72
CA GLU A 48 8.50 3.42 -4.63
C GLU A 48 9.13 4.63 -3.92
N HIS A 49 8.70 4.92 -2.69
CA HIS A 49 9.27 6.02 -1.89
C HIS A 49 10.74 5.80 -1.54
N GLU A 50 11.12 4.57 -1.20
CA GLU A 50 12.52 4.21 -0.94
C GLU A 50 13.36 4.26 -2.22
N ARG A 51 12.81 3.80 -3.36
CA ARG A 51 13.45 3.90 -4.67
C ARG A 51 13.73 5.34 -5.05
N GLU A 52 12.75 6.24 -4.91
CA GLU A 52 12.96 7.68 -5.15
C GLU A 52 14.04 8.28 -4.26
N LYS A 53 14.12 7.88 -2.99
CA LYS A 53 15.17 8.34 -2.07
C LYS A 53 16.55 7.82 -2.50
N GLY A 54 16.64 6.55 -2.88
CA GLY A 54 17.86 5.94 -3.41
C GLY A 54 18.36 6.66 -4.67
N ASP A 55 17.46 6.95 -5.61
CA ASP A 55 17.76 7.66 -6.85
C ASP A 55 18.22 9.10 -6.59
N LYS A 56 17.60 9.80 -5.62
CA LYS A 56 18.04 11.14 -5.19
C LYS A 56 19.46 11.12 -4.59
N ILE A 57 19.84 10.06 -3.87
CA ILE A 57 21.20 9.90 -3.32
C ILE A 57 22.20 9.61 -4.44
N LEU A 58 21.91 8.67 -5.34
CA LEU A 58 22.79 8.32 -6.46
C LEU A 58 23.00 9.50 -7.42
N THR A 59 21.98 10.32 -7.64
CA THR A 59 22.07 11.54 -8.47
C THR A 59 22.96 12.60 -7.82
N LYS A 60 22.96 12.71 -6.49
CA LYS A 60 23.88 13.60 -5.77
C LYS A 60 25.32 13.12 -5.84
N LEU A 61 25.56 11.81 -5.76
CA LEU A 61 26.90 11.23 -5.81
C LEU A 61 27.55 11.33 -7.20
N LYS A 62 26.79 11.28 -8.29
CA LYS A 62 27.30 11.46 -9.67
C LYS A 62 27.66 12.90 -10.06
N ARG A 63 27.37 13.89 -9.19
CA ARG A 63 27.69 15.31 -9.40
C ARG A 63 28.99 15.76 -8.73
N PHE A 64 29.68 14.85 -8.04
CA PHE A 64 31.03 15.01 -7.52
C PHE A 64 32.00 14.12 -8.32
#